data_AF-A0A6C0PAJ0-F1
#
_entry.id   AF-A0A6C0PAJ0-F1
#
_cell.length_a   1.000
_cell.length_b   1.000
_cell.length_c   1.000
_cell.angle_alpha   90.00
_cell.angle_beta   90.00
_cell.angle_gamma   90.00
#
_symmetry.space_group_name_H-M   'P 1'
#
loop_
_entity.id
_entity.type
_entity.pdbx_description
1 polymer ?
#
loop_
_entity_poly.entity_id
_entity_poly.type
_entity_poly.pdbx_seq_one_letter_code
_entity_poly.pdbx_strand_id
1 'polypeptide(L)'
;MSTDGKSKTKLLTGTMINELNMVGDRLYFNYNRHLYKMITDCTHREEATSQKYAKSMYINIIGNHVFFYDMSKTVKLDVDQ
;
A
#
# COMPACT_ATOMS: atom_id res chain seq x y z
N MET A 1 4.27 -8.59 12.95
CA MET A 1 2.91 -9.16 13.04
C MET A 1 2.99 -10.67 13.18
N SER A 2 2.09 -11.29 13.95
CA SER A 2 1.99 -12.76 14.02
C SER A 2 1.28 -13.32 12.78
N THR A 3 1.73 -14.45 12.24
CA THR A 3 1.11 -15.14 11.10
C THR A 3 0.03 -16.13 11.52
N ASP A 4 -0.14 -16.36 12.82
CA ASP A 4 -1.14 -17.29 13.38
C ASP A 4 -2.58 -16.72 13.44
N GLY A 5 -2.75 -15.45 13.08
CA GLY A 5 -4.04 -14.78 13.03
C GLY A 5 -4.67 -14.47 14.40
N LYS A 6 -3.97 -14.64 15.53
CA LYS A 6 -4.53 -14.40 16.87
C LYS A 6 -4.47 -12.93 17.31
N SER A 7 -3.52 -12.16 16.79
CA SER A 7 -3.28 -10.76 17.20
C SER A 7 -3.58 -9.77 16.08
N LYS A 8 -4.80 -9.82 15.54
CA LYS A 8 -5.23 -8.93 14.46
C LYS A 8 -5.42 -7.51 14.97
N THR A 9 -4.86 -6.54 14.26
CA THR A 9 -5.06 -5.10 14.51
C THR A 9 -5.67 -4.47 13.26
N LYS A 10 -6.67 -3.60 13.45
CA LYS A 10 -7.24 -2.81 12.34
C LYS A 10 -6.27 -1.66 12.03
N LEU A 11 -5.84 -1.57 10.77
CA LEU A 11 -4.94 -0.50 10.31
C LEU A 11 -5.65 0.65 9.61
N LEU A 12 -6.68 0.35 8.80
CA LEU A 12 -7.38 1.33 7.97
C LEU A 12 -8.86 0.96 7.86
N THR A 13 -9.71 1.96 7.63
CA THR A 13 -11.11 1.79 7.23
C THR A 13 -11.34 2.49 5.89
N GLY A 14 -12.26 1.95 5.08
CA GLY A 14 -12.51 2.50 3.74
C GLY A 14 -13.52 1.69 2.94
N THR A 15 -14.04 2.29 1.86
CA THR A 15 -15.07 1.70 1.00
C THR A 15 -14.53 0.61 0.06
N MET A 16 -13.36 0.83 -0.53
CA MET A 16 -12.71 -0.14 -1.43
C MET A 16 -11.20 -0.08 -1.22
N ILE A 17 -10.68 -1.10 -0.53
CA ILE A 17 -9.25 -1.32 -0.28
C ILE A 17 -8.88 -2.69 -0.87
N ASN A 18 -7.99 -2.73 -1.85
CA ASN A 18 -7.53 -3.98 -2.50
C ASN A 18 -6.09 -3.84 -3.01
N GLU A 19 -5.57 -4.88 -3.69
CA GLU A 19 -4.22 -4.91 -4.28
C GLU A 19 -3.09 -4.57 -3.28
N LEU A 20 -3.16 -5.15 -2.08
CA LEU A 20 -2.23 -4.89 -0.99
C LEU A 20 -0.88 -5.60 -1.22
N ASN A 21 0.21 -4.86 -1.08
CA ASN A 21 1.58 -5.35 -1.20
C ASN A 21 2.46 -4.73 -0.11
N MET A 22 3.46 -5.47 0.38
CA MET A 22 4.37 -5.02 1.45
C MET A 22 5.82 -4.99 0.98
N VAL A 23 6.56 -3.94 1.34
CA VAL A 23 8.03 -3.85 1.23
C VAL A 23 8.59 -3.29 2.52
N GLY A 24 9.38 -4.09 3.24
CA GLY A 24 9.79 -3.74 4.60
C GLY A 24 8.56 -3.42 5.45
N ASP A 25 8.53 -2.20 6.01
CA ASP A 25 7.43 -1.71 6.85
C ASP A 25 6.41 -0.84 6.10
N ARG A 26 6.54 -0.74 4.78
CA ARG A 26 5.63 0.04 3.93
C ARG A 26 4.60 -0.87 3.26
N LEU A 27 3.33 -0.54 3.47
CA LEU A 27 2.19 -1.10 2.76
C LEU A 27 1.84 -0.22 1.56
N TYR A 28 1.81 -0.81 0.38
CA TYR A 28 1.29 -0.23 -0.85
C TYR A 28 -0.06 -0.86 -1.15
N PHE A 29 -1.06 -0.04 -1.42
CA PHE A 29 -2.42 -0.54 -1.60
C PHE A 29 -3.21 0.37 -2.53
N ASN A 30 -4.24 -0.20 -3.14
CA ASN A 30 -5.25 0.57 -3.82
C ASN A 30 -6.28 1.05 -2.80
N TYR A 31 -6.59 2.34 -2.82
CA TYR A 31 -7.75 2.90 -2.14
C TYR A 31 -8.55 3.76 -3.10
N ASN A 32 -9.79 3.34 -3.37
CA ASN A 32 -10.69 4.02 -4.30
C ASN A 32 -10.02 4.33 -5.67
N ARG A 33 -9.39 3.32 -6.28
CA ARG A 33 -8.69 3.37 -7.59
C ARG A 33 -7.46 4.27 -7.61
N HIS A 34 -6.82 4.47 -6.47
CA HIS A 34 -5.57 5.21 -6.38
C HIS A 34 -4.55 4.45 -5.55
N LEU A 35 -3.28 4.60 -5.91
CA LEU A 35 -2.15 4.04 -5.19
C LEU A 35 -1.91 4.87 -3.94
N TYR A 36 -1.86 4.19 -2.80
CA TYR A 36 -1.47 4.75 -1.52
C TYR A 36 -0.28 3.98 -0.96
N LYS A 37 0.56 4.67 -0.18
CA LYS A 37 1.58 4.06 0.69
C LYS A 37 1.33 4.45 2.15
N MET A 38 1.56 3.53 3.08
CA MET A 38 1.52 3.79 4.53
C MET A 38 2.55 2.95 5.29
N ILE A 39 2.99 3.42 6.45
CA ILE A 39 3.86 2.66 7.38
C ILE A 39 2.97 1.82 8.31
N THR A 40 3.39 0.58 8.62
CA THR A 40 2.60 -0.38 9.44
C THR A 40 3.08 -0.53 10.88
N ASP A 41 4.04 0.26 11.34
CA ASP A 41 4.70 0.11 12.64
C ASP A 41 3.79 0.32 13.86
N CYS A 42 2.55 0.79 13.69
CA CYS A 42 1.48 0.85 14.70
C CYS A 42 1.84 1.63 16.00
N THR A 43 3.05 2.17 16.10
CA THR A 43 3.56 2.99 17.20
C THR A 43 2.97 4.39 17.15
N HIS A 44 2.62 4.87 15.97
CA HIS A 44 1.95 6.15 15.74
C HIS A 44 0.56 5.93 15.11
N ARG A 45 -0.36 5.34 15.90
CA ARG A 45 -1.73 4.98 15.46
C ARG A 45 -2.54 6.13 14.85
N GLU A 46 -2.18 7.37 15.11
CA GLU A 46 -2.87 8.56 14.61
C GLU A 46 -2.20 9.18 13.36
N GLU A 47 -1.01 8.71 12.97
CA GLU A 47 -0.22 9.24 11.84
C GLU A 47 0.15 8.16 10.82
N ALA A 48 -0.72 7.17 10.61
CA ALA A 48 -0.70 6.38 9.37
C ALA A 48 -1.05 7.32 8.20
N THR A 49 -0.07 8.13 7.78
CA THR A 49 -0.20 9.12 6.71
C THR A 49 -0.24 8.37 5.38
N SER A 50 -1.45 7.97 4.99
CA SER A 50 -1.68 7.38 3.69
C SER A 50 -1.48 8.47 2.63
N GLN A 51 -0.40 8.38 1.84
CA GLN A 51 -0.14 9.36 0.79
C GLN A 51 -0.71 8.89 -0.53
N LYS A 52 -1.62 9.68 -1.12
CA LYS A 52 -2.16 9.46 -2.46
C LYS A 52 -1.08 9.74 -3.51
N TYR A 53 -0.82 8.77 -4.39
CA TYR A 53 0.13 8.93 -5.50
C TYR A 53 -0.58 9.22 -6.82
N ALA A 54 -1.29 8.24 -7.37
CA ALA A 54 -1.83 8.29 -8.72
C ALA A 54 -3.07 7.40 -8.84
N LYS A 55 -3.86 7.58 -9.90
CA LYS A 55 -4.83 6.56 -10.29
C LYS A 55 -4.09 5.28 -10.65
N SER A 56 -4.58 4.14 -10.19
CA SER A 56 -3.87 2.88 -10.36
C SER A 56 -4.79 1.67 -10.39
N MET A 57 -4.35 0.65 -11.12
CA MET A 57 -4.86 -0.72 -11.13
C MET A 57 -3.68 -1.69 -11.22
N TYR A 58 -3.88 -2.94 -10.81
CA TYR A 58 -2.91 -4.02 -10.94
C TYR A 58 -1.57 -3.68 -10.27
N ILE A 59 -1.60 -3.16 -9.03
CA ILE A 59 -0.40 -2.82 -8.28
C ILE A 59 0.41 -4.08 -7.97
N ASN A 60 1.66 -4.11 -8.41
CA ASN A 60 2.63 -5.17 -8.16
C ASN A 60 3.96 -4.57 -7.73
N ILE A 61 4.72 -5.33 -6.94
CA ILE A 61 6.06 -4.92 -6.52
C ILE A 61 7.07 -5.95 -6.99
N ILE A 62 8.11 -5.50 -7.69
CA ILE A 62 9.19 -6.34 -8.22
C ILE A 62 10.53 -5.68 -7.90
N GLY A 63 11.30 -6.32 -7.01
CA GLY A 63 12.51 -5.72 -6.45
C GLY A 63 12.17 -4.41 -5.73
N ASN A 64 12.91 -3.33 -6.03
CA ASN A 64 12.70 -2.01 -5.43
C ASN A 64 11.75 -1.12 -6.23
N HIS A 65 10.79 -1.69 -6.93
CA HIS A 65 9.93 -0.95 -7.84
C HIS A 65 8.47 -1.34 -7.67
N VAL A 66 7.59 -0.33 -7.65
CA VAL A 66 6.14 -0.50 -7.76
C VAL A 66 5.76 -0.33 -9.23
N PHE A 67 5.07 -1.33 -9.76
CA PHE A 67 4.46 -1.30 -11.09
C PHE A 67 2.95 -1.21 -10.96
N PHE A 68 2.33 -0.33 -11.73
CA PHE A 68 0.87 -0.19 -11.77
C PHE A 68 0.41 0.33 -13.13
N TYR A 69 -0.86 0.10 -13.47
CA TYR A 69 -1.49 0.63 -14.67
C TYR A 69 -2.27 1.91 -14.34
N ASP A 70 -1.91 3.04 -14.95
CA ASP A 70 -2.52 4.36 -14.67
C ASP A 70 -3.76 4.68 -15.52
N MET A 71 -4.39 3.65 -16.09
CA MET A 71 -5.43 3.70 -17.14
C MET A 71 -4.92 3.98 -18.56
N SER A 72 -3.65 4.35 -18.74
CA SER A 72 -3.07 4.62 -20.06
C SER A 72 -1.83 3.77 -20.36
N LYS A 73 -0.99 3.53 -19.34
CA LYS A 73 0.27 2.81 -19.48
C LYS A 73 0.65 2.13 -18.16
N THR A 74 1.60 1.21 -18.27
CA THR A 74 2.34 0.73 -17.10
C THR A 74 3.30 1.82 -16.63
N VAL A 75 3.19 2.18 -15.36
CA VAL A 75 4.06 3.13 -14.67
C VAL A 75 4.94 2.35 -13.70
N LYS A 76 6.20 2.76 -13.63
CA LYS A 76 7.20 2.28 -12.68
C LYS A 76 7.50 3.41 -11.69
N LEU A 77 7.45 3.11 -10.39
CA LEU A 77 7.86 4.00 -9.31
C LEU A 77 8.97 3.31 -8.51
N ASP A 78 10.04 4.02 -8.18
CA ASP A 78 11.08 3.51 -7.29
C ASP A 78 10.57 3.53 -5.84
N VAL A 79 10.92 2.50 -5.06
CA VAL A 79 10.60 2.40 -3.64
C VAL A 79 11.70 3.09 -2.86
N ASP A 80 11.33 4.13 -2.10
CA ASP A 80 12.24 4.77 -1.14
C ASP A 80 12.64 3.70 -0.08
N GLN A 81 13.94 3.38 -0.01
CA GLN A 81 14.51 2.53 1.05
C GLN A 81 14.44 3.24 2.40
#